data_AF-A0A524P4Y3-F1
#
_entry.id   AF-A0A524P4Y3-F1
#
_cell.length_a   1.000
_cell.length_b   1.000
_cell.length_c   1.000
_cell.angle_alpha   90.00
_cell.angle_beta   90.00
_cell.angle_gamma   90.00
#
_symmetry.space_group_name_H-M   'P 1'
#
loop_
_entity.id
_entity.type
_entity.pdbx_description
1 polymer ?
#
loop_
_entity_poly.entity_id
_entity_poly.type
_entity_poly.pdbx_seq_one_letter_code
_entity_poly.pdbx_strand_id
1 'polypeptide(L)'
;MWVAGITQGLMWRAVSETGGLLYPNFVETLLAIKPMYWARLTGGLLYLSGFLLMAWNLIKTARSGVAVDGEIEVAVVTEPRERDIPWPKLLFGQPVMASIIVMSLLFAMALFDGFMSTVLAIAAVMWGVAAIAISMRNRGDEKVSWHRALEGRAGVFTVLVVIGVLVGGVAEIIPMVISVPESIRTTKNVPYTPLELEGRDVFLREGCYTCHSQMIRPFTWETARYGAVSVMDDSIFDHPFQWGSRRIGPDLARVGGKYADVWHYKHMIDPREISPGSNMPPYPHLATETIDFANTAVKMRAMRNVGVPYRADQIQTSEENARAAAAAIAAGLAKNAGVSVCDEPTEGCQLVVNSRLVALIAYLQRLGSVPEGDSLAAADSKGATP
;
A
#
# COMPACT_ATOMS: atom_id res chain seq x y z
N MET A 1 -2.13 -22.72 -9.38
CA MET A 1 -2.96 -22.01 -8.38
C MET A 1 -3.31 -20.61 -8.81
N TRP A 2 -2.37 -19.88 -9.41
CA TRP A 2 -2.61 -18.54 -9.92
C TRP A 2 -3.77 -18.47 -10.93
N VAL A 3 -3.82 -19.38 -11.91
CA VAL A 3 -4.93 -19.45 -12.88
C VAL A 3 -6.29 -19.67 -12.19
N ALA A 4 -6.38 -20.61 -11.24
CA ALA A 4 -7.62 -20.85 -10.49
C ALA A 4 -8.06 -19.64 -9.67
N GLY A 5 -7.10 -18.95 -9.02
CA GLY A 5 -7.35 -17.72 -8.27
C GLY A 5 -7.80 -16.56 -9.17
N ILE A 6 -7.19 -16.40 -10.34
CA ILE A 6 -7.61 -15.41 -11.34
C ILE A 6 -9.01 -15.72 -11.84
N THR A 7 -9.28 -16.96 -12.27
CA THR A 7 -10.61 -17.34 -12.76
C THR A 7 -11.66 -17.09 -11.68
N GLN A 8 -11.39 -17.46 -10.43
CA GLN A 8 -12.27 -17.19 -9.30
C GLN A 8 -12.47 -15.69 -9.05
N GLY A 9 -11.40 -14.89 -9.08
CA GLY A 9 -11.48 -13.43 -8.91
C GLY A 9 -12.22 -12.74 -10.06
N LEU A 10 -12.03 -13.18 -11.30
CA LEU A 10 -12.75 -12.68 -12.48
C LEU A 10 -14.24 -12.99 -12.39
N MET A 11 -14.60 -14.21 -11.97
CA MET A 11 -16.00 -14.58 -11.76
C MET A 11 -16.66 -13.76 -10.64
N TRP A 12 -15.93 -13.46 -9.55
CA TRP A 12 -16.44 -12.60 -8.47
C TRP A 12 -16.59 -11.13 -8.86
N ARG A 13 -15.88 -10.68 -9.89
CA ARG A 13 -15.98 -9.32 -10.45
C ARG A 13 -16.96 -9.22 -11.62
N ALA A 14 -17.52 -10.33 -12.08
CA ALA A 14 -18.47 -10.34 -13.19
C ALA A 14 -19.84 -9.84 -12.69
N VAL A 15 -20.30 -8.72 -13.25
CA VAL A 15 -21.57 -8.08 -12.92
C VAL A 15 -22.46 -8.06 -14.18
N SER A 16 -23.75 -8.34 -14.02
CA SER A 16 -24.76 -8.21 -15.08
C SER A 16 -25.03 -6.74 -15.40
N GLU A 17 -25.65 -6.47 -16.55
CA GLU A 17 -26.05 -5.11 -16.95
C GLU A 17 -27.00 -4.42 -15.93
N THR A 18 -27.67 -5.22 -15.10
CA THR A 18 -28.54 -4.78 -14.01
C THR A 18 -27.80 -4.51 -12.69
N GLY A 19 -26.47 -4.65 -12.64
CA GLY A 19 -25.66 -4.40 -11.44
C GLY A 19 -25.58 -5.57 -10.45
N GLY A 20 -26.13 -6.74 -10.78
CA GLY A 20 -26.06 -7.95 -9.96
C GLY A 20 -24.85 -8.83 -10.28
N LEU A 21 -24.44 -9.72 -9.38
CA LEU A 21 -23.36 -10.67 -9.67
C LEU A 21 -23.79 -11.67 -10.74
N LEU A 22 -22.96 -11.87 -11.77
CA LEU A 22 -23.22 -12.83 -12.84
C LEU A 22 -23.16 -14.28 -12.33
N TYR A 23 -22.35 -14.54 -11.30
CA TYR A 23 -22.18 -15.85 -10.64
C TYR A 23 -22.48 -15.73 -9.13
N PRO A 24 -23.75 -15.65 -8.73
CA PRO A 24 -24.11 -15.38 -7.33
C PRO A 24 -23.85 -16.59 -6.41
N ASN A 25 -23.83 -17.81 -6.95
CA ASN A 25 -23.64 -19.02 -6.17
C ASN A 25 -22.16 -19.40 -6.12
N PHE A 26 -21.63 -19.55 -4.89
CA PHE A 26 -20.26 -20.02 -4.65
C PHE A 26 -19.94 -21.37 -5.32
N VAL A 27 -20.95 -22.25 -5.45
CA VAL A 27 -20.82 -23.56 -6.07
C VAL A 27 -20.45 -23.46 -7.55
N GLU A 28 -20.95 -22.46 -8.28
CA GLU A 28 -20.66 -22.27 -9.71
C GLU A 28 -19.18 -21.96 -9.92
N THR A 29 -18.61 -21.10 -9.07
CA THR A 29 -17.18 -20.81 -9.08
C THR A 29 -16.35 -22.05 -8.76
N LEU A 30 -16.76 -22.86 -7.78
CA LEU A 30 -16.09 -24.11 -7.44
C LEU A 30 -16.11 -25.12 -8.59
N LEU A 31 -17.24 -25.24 -9.29
CA LEU A 31 -17.37 -26.14 -10.43
C LEU A 31 -16.48 -25.69 -11.59
N ALA A 32 -16.40 -24.38 -11.86
CA ALA A 32 -15.54 -23.82 -12.90
C ALA A 32 -14.05 -24.08 -12.64
N ILE A 33 -13.61 -24.03 -11.39
CA ILE A 33 -12.19 -24.24 -11.03
C ILE A 33 -11.83 -25.70 -10.73
N LYS A 34 -12.81 -26.60 -10.69
CA LYS A 34 -12.61 -28.04 -10.46
C LYS A 34 -11.52 -28.68 -11.35
N PRO A 35 -11.43 -28.39 -12.67
CA PRO A 35 -10.38 -28.95 -13.52
C PRO A 35 -8.96 -28.53 -13.08
N MET A 36 -8.82 -27.31 -12.56
CA MET A 36 -7.53 -26.79 -12.09
C MET A 36 -7.10 -27.44 -10.76
N TYR A 37 -8.06 -27.83 -9.91
CA TYR A 37 -7.77 -28.65 -8.74
C TYR A 37 -7.35 -30.08 -9.10
N TRP A 38 -7.95 -30.69 -10.13
CA TRP A 38 -7.50 -31.99 -10.64
C TRP A 38 -6.08 -31.91 -11.20
N ALA A 39 -5.78 -30.90 -12.01
CA ALA A 39 -4.42 -30.67 -12.49
C ALA A 39 -3.41 -30.53 -11.34
N ARG A 40 -3.81 -29.82 -10.26
CA ARG A 40 -2.98 -29.70 -9.05
C ARG A 40 -2.75 -31.05 -8.37
N LEU A 41 -3.81 -31.83 -8.17
CA LEU A 41 -3.71 -33.14 -7.52
C LEU A 41 -2.76 -34.05 -8.30
N THR A 42 -2.92 -34.11 -9.63
CA THR A 42 -2.05 -34.90 -10.50
C THR A 42 -0.59 -34.44 -10.42
N GLY A 43 -0.34 -33.13 -10.52
CA GLY A 43 1.02 -32.59 -10.39
C GLY A 43 1.63 -32.84 -9.01
N GLY A 44 0.84 -32.71 -7.95
CA GLY A 44 1.26 -32.99 -6.58
C GLY A 44 1.59 -34.46 -6.35
N LEU A 45 0.81 -35.38 -6.93
CA LEU A 45 1.08 -36.82 -6.88
C LEU A 45 2.36 -37.19 -7.63
N LEU A 46 2.61 -36.62 -8.81
CA LEU A 46 3.86 -36.83 -9.55
C LEU A 46 5.08 -36.30 -8.79
N TYR A 47 4.94 -35.14 -8.13
CA TYR A 47 6.00 -34.60 -7.30
C TYR A 47 6.28 -35.49 -6.08
N LEU A 48 5.23 -35.91 -5.36
CA LEU A 48 5.35 -36.77 -4.20
C LEU A 48 5.97 -38.12 -4.57
N SER A 49 5.54 -38.74 -5.68
CA SER A 49 6.12 -40.00 -6.15
C SER A 49 7.60 -39.86 -6.53
N GLY A 50 7.98 -38.76 -7.17
CA GLY A 50 9.38 -38.43 -7.44
C GLY A 50 10.21 -38.33 -6.16
N PHE A 51 9.68 -37.69 -5.12
CA PHE A 51 10.36 -37.57 -3.83
C PHE A 51 10.53 -38.92 -3.13
N LEU A 52 9.50 -39.78 -3.19
CA LEU A 52 9.58 -41.14 -2.67
C LEU A 52 10.61 -42.00 -3.43
N LEU A 53 10.68 -41.88 -4.75
CA LEU A 53 11.70 -42.55 -5.57
C LEU A 53 13.11 -42.06 -5.23
N MET A 54 13.30 -40.76 -5.06
CA MET A 54 14.58 -40.18 -4.63
C MET A 54 15.00 -40.73 -3.26
N ALA A 55 14.09 -40.70 -2.28
CA ALA A 55 14.36 -41.23 -0.95
C ALA A 55 14.72 -42.73 -0.99
N TRP A 56 13.97 -43.52 -1.78
CA TRP A 56 14.25 -44.92 -2.00
C TRP A 56 15.66 -45.15 -2.58
N ASN A 57 16.01 -44.40 -3.63
CA ASN A 57 17.32 -44.52 -4.28
C ASN A 57 18.46 -44.12 -3.34
N LEU A 58 18.30 -43.06 -2.53
CA LEU A 58 19.27 -42.66 -1.51
C LEU A 58 19.46 -43.76 -0.46
N ILE A 59 18.36 -44.34 0.06
CA ILE A 59 18.42 -45.44 1.04
C ILE A 59 19.10 -46.66 0.44
N LYS A 60 18.75 -47.04 -0.79
CA LYS A 60 19.39 -48.16 -1.49
C LYS A 60 20.88 -47.92 -1.70
N THR A 61 21.28 -46.72 -2.12
CA THR A 61 22.67 -46.32 -2.33
C THR A 61 23.47 -46.38 -1.01
N ALA A 62 22.91 -45.83 0.06
CA ALA A 62 23.53 -45.86 1.39
C ALA A 62 23.70 -47.29 1.94
N ARG A 63 22.76 -48.19 1.64
CA ARG A 63 22.80 -49.61 2.07
C ARG A 63 23.65 -50.52 1.18
N SER A 64 23.88 -50.14 -0.08
CA SER A 64 24.70 -50.93 -1.02
C SER A 64 26.20 -50.66 -0.90
N GLY A 65 26.60 -49.67 -0.11
CA GLY A 65 28.01 -49.40 0.18
C GLY A 65 28.61 -50.54 1.00
N VAL A 66 29.45 -51.35 0.36
CA VAL A 66 30.36 -52.25 1.06
C VAL A 66 31.59 -51.44 1.43
N ALA A 67 31.96 -51.41 2.71
CA ALA A 67 33.22 -50.79 3.13
C ALA A 67 34.36 -51.57 2.47
N VAL A 68 35.08 -50.91 1.56
CA VAL A 68 36.32 -51.44 1.00
C VAL A 68 37.44 -50.73 1.76
N ASP A 69 38.27 -51.50 2.46
CA ASP A 69 39.52 -51.00 3.05
C ASP A 69 40.49 -50.71 1.91
N GLY A 70 40.37 -49.51 1.34
CA GLY A 70 41.25 -49.00 0.31
C GLY A 70 41.89 -47.70 0.80
N GLU A 71 43.22 -47.67 0.81
CA GLU A 71 43.95 -46.41 0.89
C GLU A 71 43.74 -45.67 -0.44
N ILE A 72 42.82 -44.72 -0.43
CA ILE A 72 42.70 -43.76 -1.52
C ILE A 72 43.72 -42.66 -1.17
N GLU A 73 44.75 -42.49 -2.00
CA GLU A 73 45.53 -41.26 -1.98
C GLU A 73 44.59 -40.11 -2.35
N VAL A 74 43.96 -39.54 -1.33
CA VAL A 74 43.30 -38.26 -1.43
C VAL A 74 44.44 -37.29 -1.64
N ALA A 75 44.67 -36.89 -2.89
CA ALA A 75 45.42 -35.69 -3.16
C ALA A 75 44.72 -34.60 -2.35
N VAL A 76 45.28 -34.26 -1.19
CA VAL A 76 44.85 -33.09 -0.44
C VAL A 76 45.26 -31.95 -1.34
N VAL A 77 44.34 -31.57 -2.23
CA VAL A 77 44.43 -30.32 -2.94
C VAL A 77 44.21 -29.28 -1.85
N THR A 78 45.26 -28.98 -1.10
CA THR A 78 45.40 -27.72 -0.39
C THR A 78 45.57 -26.67 -1.47
N GLU A 79 44.51 -26.39 -2.24
CA GLU A 79 44.43 -25.08 -2.84
C GLU A 79 44.54 -24.11 -1.66
N PRO A 80 45.51 -23.19 -1.64
CA PRO A 80 45.47 -22.13 -0.66
C PRO A 80 44.11 -21.49 -0.82
N ARG A 81 43.36 -21.31 0.26
CA ARG A 81 42.13 -20.53 0.25
C ARG A 81 42.50 -19.06 0.01
N GLU A 82 42.93 -18.73 -1.20
CA GLU A 82 43.00 -17.38 -1.73
C GLU A 82 41.65 -17.13 -2.42
N ARG A 83 40.84 -16.13 -2.09
CA ARG A 83 41.00 -14.89 -1.34
C ARG A 83 39.65 -14.60 -0.71
N ASP A 84 39.63 -14.07 0.51
CA ASP A 84 38.49 -13.26 0.94
C ASP A 84 38.33 -12.14 -0.10
N ILE A 85 37.32 -12.27 -0.97
CA ILE A 85 37.06 -11.28 -2.01
C ILE A 85 36.74 -9.98 -1.25
N PRO A 86 37.53 -8.90 -1.41
CA PRO A 86 37.28 -7.67 -0.71
C PRO A 86 35.84 -7.22 -0.98
N TRP A 87 35.11 -6.86 0.08
CA TRP A 87 33.71 -6.39 -0.02
C TRP A 87 33.45 -5.39 -1.17
N PRO A 88 34.37 -4.44 -1.47
CA PRO A 88 34.20 -3.54 -2.62
C PRO A 88 34.14 -4.25 -3.97
N LYS A 89 34.87 -5.36 -4.17
CA LYS A 89 34.82 -6.11 -5.44
C LYS A 89 33.51 -6.89 -5.60
N LEU A 90 32.83 -7.22 -4.51
CA LEU A 90 31.49 -7.82 -4.53
C LEU A 90 30.42 -6.76 -4.82
N LEU A 91 30.47 -5.62 -4.11
CA LEU A 91 29.52 -4.51 -4.28
C LEU A 91 29.64 -3.82 -5.65
N PHE A 92 30.86 -3.59 -6.13
CA PHE A 92 31.12 -2.97 -7.43
C PHE A 92 31.43 -4.00 -8.53
N GLY A 93 31.04 -5.26 -8.31
CA GLY A 93 31.14 -6.29 -9.32
C GLY A 93 30.27 -5.95 -10.54
N GLN A 94 30.71 -6.38 -11.72
CA GLN A 94 29.96 -6.24 -12.97
C GLN A 94 28.47 -6.61 -12.86
N PRO A 95 28.06 -7.73 -12.22
CA PRO A 95 26.64 -8.07 -12.14
C PRO A 95 25.84 -7.10 -11.27
N VAL A 96 26.40 -6.67 -10.13
CA VAL A 96 25.74 -5.74 -9.22
C VAL A 96 25.61 -4.36 -9.85
N MET A 97 26.68 -3.87 -10.50
CA MET A 97 26.65 -2.59 -11.22
C MET A 97 25.69 -2.60 -12.40
N ALA A 98 25.62 -3.69 -13.16
CA ALA A 98 24.64 -3.83 -14.24
C ALA A 98 23.21 -3.76 -13.70
N SER A 99 22.92 -4.47 -12.60
CA SER A 99 21.62 -4.42 -11.95
C SER A 99 21.29 -3.04 -11.38
N ILE A 100 22.24 -2.34 -10.76
CA ILE A 100 22.04 -0.97 -10.27
C ILE A 100 21.64 -0.05 -11.42
N ILE A 101 22.33 -0.13 -12.57
CA ILE A 101 22.00 0.71 -13.74
C ILE A 101 20.60 0.41 -14.27
N VAL A 102 20.23 -0.87 -14.41
CA VAL A 102 18.86 -1.25 -14.82
C VAL A 102 17.83 -0.70 -13.83
N MET A 103 18.08 -0.86 -12.52
CA MET A 103 17.19 -0.36 -11.47
C MET A 103 17.10 1.17 -11.46
N SER A 104 18.20 1.89 -11.68
CA SER A 104 18.21 3.34 -11.78
C SER A 104 17.45 3.84 -13.02
N LEU A 105 17.57 3.17 -14.16
CA LEU A 105 16.81 3.52 -15.37
C LEU A 105 15.31 3.28 -15.19
N LEU A 106 14.93 2.18 -14.53
CA LEU A 106 13.53 1.88 -14.22
C LEU A 106 12.95 2.79 -13.13
N PHE A 107 13.75 3.20 -12.16
CA PHE A 107 13.35 4.20 -11.18
C PHE A 107 13.18 5.56 -11.84
N ALA A 108 14.13 5.97 -12.70
CA ALA A 108 14.02 7.21 -13.47
C ALA A 108 12.78 7.19 -14.37
N MET A 109 12.43 6.04 -14.97
CA MET A 109 11.19 5.90 -15.75
C MET A 109 9.94 6.27 -14.93
N ALA A 110 9.92 6.02 -13.62
CA ALA A 110 8.79 6.38 -12.76
C ALA A 110 8.72 7.88 -12.42
N LEU A 111 9.76 8.66 -12.73
CA LEU A 111 9.82 10.11 -12.47
C LEU A 111 9.43 10.95 -13.70
N PHE A 112 9.33 10.34 -14.88
CA PHE A 112 9.06 11.04 -16.13
C PHE A 112 7.85 10.44 -16.86
N ASP A 113 7.02 11.28 -17.47
CA ASP A 113 5.83 10.84 -18.21
C ASP A 113 6.07 10.74 -19.72
N GLY A 114 5.20 9.97 -20.40
CA GLY A 114 5.10 9.96 -21.87
C GLY A 114 6.30 9.33 -22.59
N PHE A 115 6.86 10.05 -23.57
CA PHE A 115 7.95 9.55 -24.42
C PHE A 115 9.24 9.24 -23.65
N MET A 116 9.51 9.96 -22.56
CA MET A 116 10.74 9.76 -21.79
C MET A 116 10.73 8.44 -21.02
N SER A 117 9.56 8.04 -20.46
CA SER A 117 9.44 6.75 -19.77
C SER A 117 9.65 5.57 -20.72
N THR A 118 9.13 5.66 -21.94
CA THR A 118 9.30 4.60 -22.94
C THR A 118 10.75 4.49 -23.41
N VAL A 119 11.45 5.61 -23.60
CA VAL A 119 12.89 5.62 -23.91
C VAL A 119 13.71 4.99 -22.78
N LEU A 120 13.42 5.32 -21.53
CA LEU A 120 14.12 4.76 -20.37
C LEU A 120 13.85 3.26 -20.19
N ALA A 121 12.62 2.80 -20.46
CA ALA A 121 12.28 1.38 -20.47
C ALA A 121 13.06 0.61 -21.54
N ILE A 122 13.13 1.14 -22.76
CA ILE A 122 13.90 0.54 -23.85
C ILE A 122 15.40 0.54 -23.50
N ALA A 123 15.93 1.62 -22.93
CA ALA A 123 17.32 1.69 -22.48
C ALA A 123 17.63 0.66 -21.38
N ALA A 124 16.73 0.45 -20.42
CA ALA A 124 16.89 -0.56 -19.37
C ALA A 124 16.92 -1.98 -19.94
N VAL A 125 16.04 -2.29 -20.90
CA VAL A 125 16.02 -3.59 -21.60
C VAL A 125 17.29 -3.78 -22.43
N MET A 126 17.66 -2.78 -23.23
CA MET A 126 18.88 -2.82 -24.06
C MET A 126 20.14 -2.98 -23.21
N TRP A 127 20.22 -2.32 -22.06
CA TRP A 127 21.32 -2.47 -21.12
C TRP A 127 21.34 -3.85 -20.45
N GLY A 128 20.18 -4.40 -20.06
CA GLY A 128 20.06 -5.75 -19.54
C GLY A 128 20.54 -6.81 -20.55
N VAL A 129 20.13 -6.67 -21.82
CA VAL A 129 20.57 -7.53 -22.93
C VAL A 129 22.08 -7.40 -23.16
N ALA A 130 22.61 -6.17 -23.16
CA ALA A 130 24.05 -5.92 -23.31
C ALA A 130 24.85 -6.50 -22.14
N ALA A 131 24.37 -6.37 -20.90
CA ALA A 131 24.99 -6.93 -19.71
C ALA A 131 25.02 -8.47 -19.75
N ILE A 132 23.92 -9.10 -20.18
CA ILE A 132 23.88 -10.54 -20.44
C ILE A 132 24.88 -10.91 -21.54
N ALA A 133 24.90 -10.20 -22.65
CA ALA A 133 25.82 -10.48 -23.76
C ALA A 133 27.30 -10.33 -23.35
N ILE A 134 27.64 -9.30 -22.56
CA ILE A 134 28.99 -9.07 -22.01
C ILE A 134 29.35 -10.19 -21.02
N SER A 135 28.42 -10.59 -20.15
CA SER A 135 28.58 -11.71 -19.20
C SER A 135 28.71 -13.06 -19.93
N MET A 136 28.12 -13.18 -21.11
CA MET A 136 28.19 -14.39 -21.95
C MET A 136 29.41 -14.44 -22.88
N ARG A 137 30.13 -13.33 -23.08
CA ARG A 137 31.31 -13.25 -23.96
C ARG A 137 32.45 -14.08 -23.33
N ASN A 138 32.70 -15.25 -23.92
CA ASN A 138 33.49 -16.36 -23.36
C ASN A 138 34.90 -16.01 -22.88
N ARG A 139 35.33 -16.73 -21.82
CA ARG A 139 36.72 -16.93 -21.38
C ARG A 139 37.27 -18.35 -21.71
N GLY A 140 36.62 -19.14 -22.56
CA GLY A 140 37.14 -20.45 -22.99
C GLY A 140 36.18 -21.21 -23.91
N ASP A 141 36.75 -22.03 -24.80
CA ASP A 141 36.13 -22.74 -25.93
C ASP A 141 35.35 -24.03 -25.54
N GLU A 142 34.77 -24.07 -24.33
CA GLU A 142 33.96 -25.20 -23.89
C GLU A 142 32.50 -25.05 -24.32
N LYS A 143 31.89 -26.14 -24.82
CA LYS A 143 30.44 -26.23 -25.06
C LYS A 143 29.70 -26.18 -23.72
N VAL A 144 29.38 -24.98 -23.26
CA VAL A 144 28.63 -24.77 -22.01
C VAL A 144 27.19 -25.30 -22.16
N SER A 145 26.76 -26.21 -21.29
CA SER A 145 25.36 -26.65 -21.23
C SER A 145 24.44 -25.47 -20.85
N TRP A 146 23.20 -25.45 -21.32
CA TRP A 146 22.28 -24.32 -21.09
C TRP A 146 22.08 -24.01 -19.59
N HIS A 147 22.00 -25.05 -18.75
CA HIS A 147 21.97 -24.91 -17.30
C HIS A 147 23.24 -24.25 -16.74
N ARG A 148 24.43 -24.69 -17.18
CA ARG A 148 25.71 -24.11 -16.73
C ARG A 148 25.90 -22.67 -17.22
N ALA A 149 25.29 -22.30 -18.34
CA ALA A 149 25.30 -20.91 -18.82
C ALA A 149 24.42 -19.99 -17.96
N LEU A 150 23.34 -20.51 -17.36
CA LEU A 150 22.44 -19.78 -16.46
C LEU A 150 22.97 -19.75 -15.01
N GLU A 151 23.30 -20.91 -14.45
CA GLU A 151 23.69 -21.07 -13.04
C GLU A 151 25.18 -20.80 -12.81
N GLY A 152 26.03 -21.09 -13.80
CA GLY A 152 27.48 -20.90 -13.70
C GLY A 152 27.93 -19.45 -13.89
N ARG A 153 27.00 -18.54 -14.22
CA ARG A 153 27.29 -17.11 -14.46
C ARG A 153 26.38 -16.24 -13.61
N ALA A 154 26.89 -15.82 -12.45
CA ALA A 154 26.17 -14.98 -11.51
C ALA A 154 25.49 -13.76 -12.16
N GLY A 155 26.13 -13.11 -13.14
CA GLY A 155 25.54 -11.95 -13.82
C GLY A 155 24.34 -12.26 -14.71
N VAL A 156 24.32 -13.40 -15.39
CA VAL A 156 23.14 -13.79 -16.18
C VAL A 156 21.97 -14.10 -15.24
N PHE A 157 22.24 -14.85 -14.17
CA PHE A 157 21.24 -15.17 -13.16
C PHE A 157 20.65 -13.92 -12.49
N THR A 158 21.49 -12.97 -12.05
CA THR A 158 21.03 -11.73 -11.41
C THR A 158 20.14 -10.90 -12.34
N VAL A 159 20.50 -10.73 -13.61
CA VAL A 159 19.68 -9.97 -14.55
C VAL A 159 18.32 -10.64 -14.78
N LEU A 160 18.29 -11.96 -14.95
CA LEU A 160 17.03 -12.69 -15.15
C LEU A 160 16.10 -12.61 -13.92
N VAL A 161 16.66 -12.69 -12.70
CA VAL A 161 15.88 -12.52 -11.47
C VAL A 161 15.32 -11.11 -11.37
N VAL A 162 16.12 -10.08 -11.65
CA VAL A 162 15.67 -8.68 -11.67
C VAL A 162 14.53 -8.50 -12.66
N ILE A 163 14.66 -8.99 -13.90
CA ILE A 163 13.58 -8.94 -14.89
C ILE A 163 12.33 -9.66 -14.37
N GLY A 164 12.48 -10.87 -13.81
CA GLY A 164 11.36 -11.63 -13.26
C GLY A 164 10.58 -10.91 -12.16
N VAL A 165 11.28 -10.24 -11.24
CA VAL A 165 10.67 -9.44 -10.17
C VAL A 165 9.98 -8.19 -10.72
N LEU A 166 10.59 -7.52 -11.71
CA LEU A 166 10.07 -6.29 -12.29
C LEU A 166 8.78 -6.50 -13.08
N VAL A 167 8.62 -7.64 -13.77
CA VAL A 167 7.41 -7.92 -14.56
C VAL A 167 6.14 -7.82 -13.70
N GLY A 168 6.18 -8.34 -12.46
CA GLY A 168 5.05 -8.23 -11.52
C GLY A 168 4.75 -6.78 -11.14
N GLY A 169 5.79 -6.03 -10.72
CA GLY A 169 5.62 -4.63 -10.35
C GLY A 169 5.13 -3.75 -11.51
N VAL A 170 5.66 -3.96 -12.71
CA VAL A 170 5.24 -3.23 -13.92
C VAL A 170 3.79 -3.55 -14.27
N ALA A 171 3.40 -4.83 -14.27
CA ALA A 171 2.05 -5.25 -14.64
C ALA A 171 0.97 -4.75 -13.65
N GLU A 172 1.31 -4.55 -12.38
CA GLU A 172 0.35 -4.12 -11.35
C GLU A 172 0.34 -2.60 -11.14
N ILE A 173 1.50 -1.95 -11.08
CA ILE A 173 1.61 -0.52 -10.71
C ILE A 173 1.38 0.38 -11.92
N ILE A 174 1.97 0.06 -13.09
CA ILE A 174 1.94 0.98 -14.24
C ILE A 174 0.51 1.22 -14.73
N PRO A 175 -0.36 0.20 -14.91
CA PRO A 175 -1.73 0.46 -15.31
C PRO A 175 -2.46 1.36 -14.31
N MET A 176 -2.22 1.24 -13.01
CA MET A 176 -2.87 2.07 -12.00
C MET A 176 -2.42 3.54 -12.05
N VAL A 177 -1.14 3.78 -12.35
CA VAL A 177 -0.57 5.14 -12.40
C VAL A 177 -0.91 5.83 -13.74
N ILE A 178 -0.80 5.13 -14.87
CA ILE A 178 -1.00 5.72 -16.20
C ILE A 178 -2.48 5.75 -16.58
N SER A 179 -3.24 4.73 -16.21
CA SER A 179 -4.69 4.69 -16.44
C SER A 179 -5.37 5.44 -15.30
N VAL A 180 -4.95 6.69 -15.07
CA VAL A 180 -5.59 7.60 -14.12
C VAL A 180 -7.08 7.50 -14.40
N PRO A 181 -7.88 6.96 -13.46
CA PRO A 181 -9.26 6.73 -13.76
C PRO A 181 -9.90 8.10 -13.98
N GLU A 182 -10.81 8.15 -14.95
CA GLU A 182 -11.71 9.27 -15.23
C GLU A 182 -12.34 9.86 -13.95
N SER A 183 -12.32 9.10 -12.85
CA SER A 183 -12.64 9.52 -11.47
C SER A 183 -11.91 10.76 -10.97
N ILE A 184 -10.63 11.02 -11.31
CA ILE A 184 -9.99 12.29 -10.88
C ILE A 184 -10.62 13.50 -11.57
N ARG A 185 -11.05 13.34 -12.83
CA ARG A 185 -11.67 14.44 -13.60
C ARG A 185 -13.15 14.65 -13.28
N THR A 186 -13.78 13.66 -12.64
CA THR A 186 -15.21 13.63 -12.32
C THR A 186 -15.48 13.56 -10.82
N THR A 187 -14.43 13.74 -9.99
CA THR A 187 -14.54 13.68 -8.54
C THR A 187 -15.57 14.67 -8.03
N LYS A 188 -16.42 14.20 -7.13
CA LYS A 188 -17.35 15.05 -6.39
C LYS A 188 -16.80 15.42 -5.03
N ASN A 189 -15.72 14.76 -4.61
CA ASN A 189 -15.08 15.00 -3.34
C ASN A 189 -14.34 16.35 -3.33
N VAL A 190 -14.24 16.96 -2.16
CA VAL A 190 -13.54 18.22 -1.91
C VAL A 190 -12.33 17.99 -1.00
N PRO A 191 -11.21 18.71 -1.18
CA PRO A 191 -10.07 18.62 -0.27
C PRO A 191 -10.45 18.89 1.19
N TYR A 192 -9.72 18.29 2.12
CA TYR A 192 -9.91 18.52 3.55
C TYR A 192 -9.75 20.00 3.91
N THR A 193 -10.56 20.49 4.84
CA THR A 193 -10.32 21.83 5.43
C THR A 193 -9.01 21.83 6.22
N PRO A 194 -8.41 23.01 6.50
CA PRO A 194 -7.17 23.10 7.26
C PRO A 194 -7.22 22.35 8.60
N LEU A 195 -8.34 22.45 9.34
CA LEU A 195 -8.50 21.75 10.62
C LEU A 195 -8.70 20.23 10.45
N GLU A 196 -9.47 19.80 9.44
CA GLU A 196 -9.63 18.38 9.12
C GLU A 196 -8.30 17.73 8.71
N LEU A 197 -7.46 18.44 7.97
CA LEU A 197 -6.14 17.96 7.58
C LEU A 197 -5.24 17.73 8.80
N GLU A 198 -5.23 18.67 9.75
CA GLU A 198 -4.53 18.50 11.02
C GLU A 198 -5.12 17.35 11.85
N GLY A 199 -6.45 17.20 11.87
CA GLY A 199 -7.14 16.10 12.54
C GLY A 199 -6.82 14.73 11.98
N ARG A 200 -6.66 14.65 10.65
CA ARG A 200 -6.20 13.45 9.95
C ARG A 200 -4.77 13.08 10.34
N ASP A 201 -3.89 14.07 10.47
CA ASP A 201 -2.52 13.84 10.95
C ASP A 201 -2.49 13.35 12.41
N VAL A 202 -3.41 13.85 13.25
CA VAL A 202 -3.60 13.32 14.61
C VAL A 202 -4.07 11.87 14.56
N PHE A 203 -5.05 11.53 13.72
CA PHE A 203 -5.53 10.16 13.53
C PHE A 203 -4.40 9.19 13.13
N LEU A 204 -3.50 9.65 12.25
CA LEU A 204 -2.30 8.93 11.83
C LEU A 204 -1.29 8.78 12.97
N ARG A 205 -0.99 9.87 13.67
CA ARG A 205 -0.02 9.91 14.78
C ARG A 205 -0.41 8.96 15.91
N GLU A 206 -1.69 8.96 16.27
CA GLU A 206 -2.22 8.14 17.37
C GLU A 206 -2.45 6.67 16.98
N GLY A 207 -2.22 6.31 15.70
CA GLY A 207 -2.29 4.94 15.23
C GLY A 207 -3.71 4.38 15.14
N CYS A 208 -4.73 5.24 15.00
CA CYS A 208 -6.13 4.83 14.97
C CYS A 208 -6.42 3.81 13.85
N TYR A 209 -5.70 3.90 12.73
CA TYR A 209 -5.77 2.97 11.59
C TYR A 209 -5.41 1.51 11.93
N THR A 210 -4.75 1.25 13.07
CA THR A 210 -4.43 -0.12 13.52
C THR A 210 -5.66 -0.86 14.03
N CYS A 211 -6.68 -0.12 14.49
CA CYS A 211 -7.92 -0.66 15.04
C CYS A 211 -9.12 -0.41 14.12
N HIS A 212 -9.11 0.69 13.36
CA HIS A 212 -10.23 1.16 12.56
C HIS A 212 -9.89 1.18 11.08
N SER A 213 -10.80 0.66 10.26
CA SER A 213 -10.72 0.80 8.81
C SER A 213 -11.58 1.96 8.32
N GLN A 214 -11.22 2.49 7.15
CA GLN A 214 -12.02 3.45 6.41
C GLN A 214 -12.26 2.92 4.98
N MET A 215 -12.81 1.70 4.89
CA MET A 215 -13.13 1.07 3.61
C MET A 215 -14.26 0.06 3.78
N ILE A 216 -15.48 0.47 3.45
CA ILE A 216 -16.67 -0.38 3.50
C ILE A 216 -16.69 -1.26 2.25
N ARG A 217 -16.77 -2.59 2.46
CA ARG A 217 -16.78 -3.59 1.37
C ARG A 217 -18.19 -3.76 0.80
N PRO A 218 -18.33 -4.21 -0.47
CA PRO A 218 -19.62 -4.37 -1.15
C PRO A 218 -20.38 -5.63 -0.69
N PHE A 219 -20.63 -5.75 0.62
CA PHE A 219 -21.45 -6.78 1.20
C PHE A 219 -22.70 -6.17 1.84
N THR A 220 -23.85 -6.82 1.67
CA THR A 220 -25.14 -6.33 2.20
C THR A 220 -25.10 -6.06 3.71
N TRP A 221 -24.43 -6.91 4.49
CA TRP A 221 -24.31 -6.78 5.94
C TRP A 221 -23.32 -5.68 6.37
N GLU A 222 -22.33 -5.34 5.53
CA GLU A 222 -21.49 -4.17 5.78
C GLU A 222 -22.24 -2.90 5.46
N THR A 223 -22.97 -2.88 4.34
CA THR A 223 -23.79 -1.74 3.96
C THR A 223 -24.85 -1.44 5.00
N ALA A 224 -25.53 -2.47 5.52
CA ALA A 224 -26.52 -2.31 6.58
C ALA A 224 -25.92 -1.78 7.90
N ARG A 225 -24.64 -2.08 8.19
CA ARG A 225 -23.98 -1.68 9.44
C ARG A 225 -23.34 -0.29 9.35
N TYR A 226 -22.65 0.00 8.25
CA TYR A 226 -21.78 1.16 8.11
C TYR A 226 -22.30 2.18 7.09
N GLY A 227 -23.23 1.81 6.21
CA GLY A 227 -23.76 2.69 5.17
C GLY A 227 -23.19 2.37 3.79
N ALA A 228 -23.24 3.34 2.88
CA ALA A 228 -22.85 3.14 1.49
C ALA A 228 -21.40 2.64 1.34
N VAL A 229 -21.22 1.69 0.41
CA VAL A 229 -19.91 1.10 0.05
C VAL A 229 -18.90 2.19 -0.26
N SER A 230 -17.66 1.99 0.15
CA SER A 230 -16.58 2.93 -0.15
C SER A 230 -16.21 2.86 -1.64
N VAL A 231 -16.05 4.03 -2.25
CA VAL A 231 -15.65 4.20 -3.64
C VAL A 231 -14.27 4.85 -3.70
N MET A 232 -13.59 4.75 -4.84
CA MET A 232 -12.27 5.34 -5.03
C MET A 232 -12.26 6.86 -4.77
N ASP A 233 -13.38 7.53 -5.06
CA ASP A 233 -13.55 8.97 -4.86
C ASP A 233 -13.40 9.40 -3.40
N ASP A 234 -13.74 8.53 -2.45
CA ASP A 234 -13.71 8.84 -1.02
C ASP A 234 -12.28 9.11 -0.52
N SER A 235 -11.30 8.41 -1.08
CA SER A 235 -9.89 8.47 -0.66
C SER A 235 -8.97 9.11 -1.69
N ILE A 236 -9.54 9.85 -2.65
CA ILE A 236 -8.79 10.46 -3.75
C ILE A 236 -7.74 11.48 -3.28
N PHE A 237 -8.00 12.14 -2.13
CA PHE A 237 -7.10 13.12 -1.52
C PHE A 237 -6.36 12.58 -0.29
N ASP A 238 -6.44 11.28 -0.01
CA ASP A 238 -5.78 10.67 1.14
C ASP A 238 -4.31 10.32 0.84
N HIS A 239 -3.39 11.15 1.33
CA HIS A 239 -1.96 10.88 1.26
C HIS A 239 -1.36 10.74 2.67
N PRO A 240 -1.07 9.52 3.17
CA PRO A 240 -1.36 8.20 2.57
C PRO A 240 -2.83 7.76 2.74
N PHE A 241 -3.28 6.78 1.93
CA PHE A 241 -4.62 6.19 2.05
C PHE A 241 -4.86 5.60 3.45
N GLN A 242 -6.11 5.64 3.93
CA GLN A 242 -6.47 5.16 5.28
C GLN A 242 -7.35 3.89 5.26
N TRP A 243 -7.24 3.08 4.19
CA TRP A 243 -7.94 1.81 4.11
C TRP A 243 -7.31 0.85 5.11
N GLY A 244 -8.01 0.62 6.23
CA GLY A 244 -7.49 -0.23 7.30
C GLY A 244 -7.34 -1.68 6.85
N SER A 245 -6.36 -2.36 7.44
CA SER A 245 -6.11 -3.79 7.22
C SER A 245 -6.73 -4.69 8.30
N ARG A 246 -7.21 -4.09 9.40
CA ARG A 246 -7.78 -4.78 10.56
C ARG A 246 -8.95 -3.98 11.13
N ARG A 247 -9.90 -4.68 11.76
CA ARG A 247 -11.06 -4.10 12.48
C ARG A 247 -11.12 -4.69 13.89
N ILE A 248 -10.47 -4.00 14.83
CA ILE A 248 -10.68 -4.23 16.27
C ILE A 248 -11.87 -3.37 16.73
N GLY A 249 -11.91 -2.12 16.27
CA GLY A 249 -13.07 -1.25 16.34
C GLY A 249 -13.90 -1.26 15.05
N PRO A 250 -15.04 -0.55 15.03
CA PRO A 250 -15.89 -0.41 13.85
C PRO A 250 -15.20 0.33 12.70
N ASP A 251 -15.70 0.17 11.47
CA ASP A 251 -15.29 0.98 10.32
C ASP A 251 -15.77 2.43 10.48
N LEU A 252 -14.91 3.39 10.11
CA LEU A 252 -15.13 4.83 10.30
C LEU A 252 -15.43 5.58 8.99
N ALA A 253 -15.46 4.92 7.83
CA ALA A 253 -15.57 5.59 6.52
C ALA A 253 -16.81 6.50 6.37
N ARG A 254 -17.85 6.27 7.18
CA ARG A 254 -19.15 6.97 7.17
C ARG A 254 -19.59 7.38 8.58
N VAL A 255 -18.65 7.75 9.44
CA VAL A 255 -18.98 8.18 10.81
C VAL A 255 -19.46 9.63 10.89
N GLY A 256 -19.17 10.44 9.87
CA GLY A 256 -19.55 11.84 9.80
C GLY A 256 -21.05 12.05 10.00
N GLY A 257 -21.42 12.90 10.94
CA GLY A 257 -22.81 13.21 11.30
C GLY A 257 -23.56 12.09 12.03
N LYS A 258 -22.97 10.91 12.23
CA LYS A 258 -23.61 9.79 12.97
C LYS A 258 -23.63 10.03 14.48
N TYR A 259 -22.60 10.70 15.00
CA TYR A 259 -22.48 11.05 16.41
C TYR A 259 -22.20 12.55 16.54
N ALA A 260 -22.73 13.18 17.60
CA ALA A 260 -22.44 14.58 17.89
C ALA A 260 -21.00 14.75 18.40
N ASP A 261 -20.44 15.96 18.27
CA ASP A 261 -19.09 16.27 18.75
C ASP A 261 -18.89 15.92 20.23
N VAL A 262 -19.91 16.12 21.06
CA VAL A 262 -19.91 15.76 22.48
C VAL A 262 -19.68 14.26 22.68
N TRP A 263 -20.27 13.42 21.82
CA TRP A 263 -20.07 11.98 21.88
C TRP A 263 -18.62 11.64 21.54
N HIS A 264 -18.06 12.25 20.49
CA HIS A 264 -16.66 12.04 20.13
C HIS A 264 -15.70 12.50 21.23
N TYR A 265 -15.94 13.67 21.84
CA TYR A 265 -15.18 14.16 22.98
C TYR A 265 -15.20 13.14 24.12
N LYS A 266 -16.38 12.76 24.61
CA LYS A 266 -16.50 11.82 25.74
C LYS A 266 -15.90 10.44 25.41
N HIS A 267 -16.13 9.95 24.19
CA HIS A 267 -15.58 8.67 23.75
C HIS A 267 -14.05 8.69 23.68
N MET A 268 -13.42 9.81 23.34
CA MET A 268 -11.96 9.92 23.35
C MET A 268 -11.39 10.07 24.76
N ILE A 269 -12.08 10.78 25.66
CA ILE A 269 -11.66 10.89 27.08
C ILE A 269 -11.75 9.52 27.77
N ASP A 270 -12.92 8.89 27.74
CA ASP A 270 -13.14 7.54 28.25
C ASP A 270 -14.13 6.76 27.36
N PRO A 271 -13.61 5.90 26.47
CA PRO A 271 -14.44 5.07 25.60
C PRO A 271 -15.43 4.18 26.37
N ARG A 272 -15.09 3.76 27.59
CA ARG A 272 -15.91 2.82 28.38
C ARG A 272 -17.11 3.50 29.04
N GLU A 273 -17.06 4.81 29.24
CA GLU A 273 -18.18 5.58 29.78
C GLU A 273 -19.36 5.60 28.80
N ILE A 274 -19.06 5.75 27.50
CA ILE A 274 -20.06 5.88 26.44
C ILE A 274 -20.34 4.55 25.74
N SER A 275 -19.35 3.67 25.67
CA SER A 275 -19.46 2.34 25.07
C SER A 275 -18.98 1.29 26.07
N PRO A 276 -19.89 0.78 26.92
CA PRO A 276 -19.55 -0.23 27.92
C PRO A 276 -18.91 -1.47 27.27
N GLY A 277 -17.76 -1.89 27.78
CA GLY A 277 -16.98 -3.01 27.22
C GLY A 277 -16.09 -2.64 26.03
N SER A 278 -15.94 -1.35 25.69
CA SER A 278 -14.98 -0.90 24.68
C SER A 278 -13.56 -1.29 25.06
N ASN A 279 -12.84 -1.85 24.09
CA ASN A 279 -11.41 -2.16 24.18
C ASN A 279 -10.53 -1.03 23.62
N MET A 280 -11.11 0.10 23.25
CA MET A 280 -10.37 1.27 22.78
C MET A 280 -9.59 1.92 23.94
N PRO A 281 -8.30 2.27 23.74
CA PRO A 281 -7.53 3.04 24.70
C PRO A 281 -8.16 4.44 24.95
N PRO A 282 -8.04 5.00 26.15
CA PRO A 282 -8.43 6.39 26.39
C PRO A 282 -7.36 7.35 25.82
N TYR A 283 -7.78 8.48 25.24
CA TYR A 283 -6.92 9.53 24.66
C TYR A 283 -7.14 10.92 25.30
N PRO A 284 -7.12 11.05 26.65
CA PRO A 284 -7.39 12.33 27.32
C PRO A 284 -6.32 13.40 27.03
N HIS A 285 -5.08 13.00 26.72
CA HIS A 285 -3.99 13.92 26.38
C HIS A 285 -4.31 14.77 25.15
N LEU A 286 -5.11 14.26 24.21
CA LEU A 286 -5.49 15.01 23.01
C LEU A 286 -6.29 16.26 23.32
N ALA A 287 -6.96 16.35 24.48
CA ALA A 287 -7.75 17.50 24.88
C ALA A 287 -6.88 18.69 25.31
N THR A 288 -5.65 18.45 25.76
CA THR A 288 -4.73 19.48 26.26
C THR A 288 -3.54 19.72 25.34
N GLU A 289 -3.13 18.72 24.56
CA GLU A 289 -2.04 18.87 23.58
C GLU A 289 -2.47 19.72 22.39
N THR A 290 -1.70 20.76 22.09
CA THR A 290 -2.04 21.76 21.06
C THR A 290 -1.45 21.44 19.69
N ILE A 291 -2.07 22.03 18.67
CA ILE A 291 -1.58 22.07 17.29
C ILE A 291 -1.11 23.48 16.98
N ASP A 292 0.07 23.60 16.36
CA ASP A 292 0.55 24.85 15.80
C ASP A 292 0.06 25.03 14.37
N PHE A 293 -1.02 25.80 14.23
CA PHE A 293 -1.66 26.09 12.93
C PHE A 293 -0.80 26.94 11.99
N ALA A 294 0.29 27.57 12.47
CA ALA A 294 1.20 28.30 11.59
C ALA A 294 1.85 27.38 10.53
N ASN A 295 2.00 26.10 10.84
CA ASN A 295 2.59 25.11 9.94
C ASN A 295 1.58 24.48 8.96
N THR A 296 0.28 24.72 9.13
CA THR A 296 -0.76 24.11 8.28
C THR A 296 -0.62 24.54 6.82
N ALA A 297 -0.22 25.80 6.57
CA ALA A 297 0.06 26.30 5.22
C ALA A 297 1.18 25.50 4.52
N VAL A 298 2.21 25.07 5.25
CA VAL A 298 3.30 24.24 4.70
C VAL A 298 2.77 22.88 4.27
N LYS A 299 1.93 22.25 5.11
CA LYS A 299 1.31 20.96 4.80
C LYS A 299 0.39 21.04 3.59
N MET A 300 -0.48 22.05 3.51
CA MET A 300 -1.36 22.24 2.36
C MET A 300 -0.56 22.47 1.06
N ARG A 301 0.58 23.18 1.11
CA ARG A 301 1.49 23.27 -0.03
C ARG A 301 2.08 21.91 -0.42
N ALA A 302 2.48 21.09 0.54
CA ALA A 302 2.98 19.73 0.29
C ALA A 302 1.88 18.84 -0.35
N MET A 303 0.66 18.89 0.18
CA MET A 303 -0.50 18.19 -0.39
C MET A 303 -0.80 18.67 -1.81
N ARG A 304 -0.66 19.97 -2.08
CA ARG A 304 -0.80 20.53 -3.42
C ARG A 304 0.23 19.97 -4.39
N ASN A 305 1.47 19.77 -3.95
CA ASN A 305 2.53 19.20 -4.78
C ASN A 305 2.28 17.73 -5.15
N VAL A 306 1.51 16.98 -4.34
CA VAL A 306 1.12 15.59 -4.64
C VAL A 306 -0.21 15.48 -5.36
N GLY A 307 -0.79 16.60 -5.82
CA GLY A 307 -1.97 16.62 -6.69
C GLY A 307 -3.28 17.02 -6.00
N VAL A 308 -3.28 17.37 -4.70
CA VAL A 308 -4.50 17.86 -4.04
C VAL A 308 -4.79 19.30 -4.48
N PRO A 309 -5.97 19.61 -5.02
CA PRO A 309 -6.28 20.90 -5.66
C PRO A 309 -6.62 22.01 -4.65
N TYR A 310 -5.67 22.35 -3.76
CA TYR A 310 -5.77 23.51 -2.89
C TYR A 310 -5.51 24.81 -3.64
N ARG A 311 -6.43 25.78 -3.52
CA ARG A 311 -6.25 27.12 -4.06
C ARG A 311 -5.25 27.94 -3.24
N ALA A 312 -4.62 28.93 -3.87
CA ALA A 312 -3.61 29.78 -3.21
C ALA A 312 -4.19 30.59 -2.03
N ASP A 313 -5.42 31.07 -2.14
CA ASP A 313 -6.14 31.80 -1.10
C ASP A 313 -6.50 30.89 0.09
N GLN A 314 -6.87 29.63 -0.16
CA GLN A 314 -7.10 28.64 0.90
C GLN A 314 -5.83 28.35 1.71
N ILE A 315 -4.67 28.32 1.05
CA ILE A 315 -3.38 28.14 1.72
C ILE A 315 -3.01 29.39 2.54
N GLN A 316 -3.22 30.59 1.99
CA GLN A 316 -2.90 31.84 2.66
C GLN A 316 -3.75 32.08 3.91
N THR A 317 -5.03 31.71 3.87
CA THR A 317 -5.99 31.86 4.98
C THR A 317 -6.09 30.61 5.86
N SER A 318 -5.21 29.63 5.67
CA SER A 318 -5.31 28.31 6.31
C SER A 318 -5.29 28.38 7.84
N GLU A 319 -4.41 29.18 8.43
CA GLU A 319 -4.31 29.34 9.88
C GLU A 319 -5.58 29.97 10.48
N GLU A 320 -6.06 31.07 9.88
CA GLU A 320 -7.28 31.75 10.32
C GLU A 320 -8.50 30.81 10.23
N ASN A 321 -8.64 30.10 9.10
CA ASN A 321 -9.71 29.13 8.90
C ASN A 321 -9.64 27.97 9.91
N ALA A 322 -8.44 27.45 10.19
CA ALA A 322 -8.25 26.38 11.17
C ALA A 322 -8.65 26.83 12.59
N ARG A 323 -8.20 28.02 13.01
CA ARG A 323 -8.54 28.61 14.31
C ARG A 323 -10.04 28.88 14.44
N ALA A 324 -10.66 29.44 13.40
CA ALA A 324 -12.09 29.72 13.40
C ALA A 324 -12.93 28.44 13.52
N ALA A 325 -12.57 27.40 12.74
CA ALA A 325 -13.23 26.09 12.83
C ALA A 325 -13.04 25.43 14.20
N ALA A 326 -11.83 25.52 14.77
CA ALA A 326 -11.53 24.95 16.07
C ALA A 326 -12.32 25.64 17.18
N ALA A 327 -12.39 26.98 17.15
CA ALA A 327 -13.19 27.78 18.07
C ALA A 327 -14.69 27.43 17.98
N ALA A 328 -15.22 27.21 16.78
CA ALA A 328 -16.62 26.84 16.60
C ALA A 328 -16.95 25.48 17.24
N ILE A 329 -16.12 24.46 17.02
CA ILE A 329 -16.29 23.13 17.63
C ILE A 329 -16.12 23.22 19.15
N ALA A 330 -15.09 23.90 19.64
CA ALA A 330 -14.84 24.07 21.06
C ALA A 330 -15.99 24.80 21.76
N ALA A 331 -16.54 25.86 21.16
CA ALA A 331 -17.72 26.56 21.67
C ALA A 331 -18.97 25.65 21.70
N GLY A 332 -19.14 24.80 20.68
CA GLY A 332 -20.18 23.77 20.65
C GLY A 332 -20.04 22.77 21.80
N LEU A 333 -18.82 22.32 22.10
CA LEU A 333 -18.53 21.43 23.21
C LEU A 333 -18.75 22.10 24.57
N ALA A 334 -18.32 23.35 24.75
CA ALA A 334 -18.57 24.11 25.96
C ALA A 334 -20.08 24.21 26.26
N LYS A 335 -20.87 24.55 25.23
CA LYS A 335 -22.33 24.71 25.35
C LYS A 335 -23.05 23.39 25.60
N ASN A 336 -22.71 22.34 24.87
CA ASN A 336 -23.49 21.10 24.83
C ASN A 336 -22.98 20.02 25.80
N ALA A 337 -21.69 20.07 26.19
CA ALA A 337 -21.08 19.11 27.10
C ALA A 337 -20.74 19.71 28.48
N GLY A 338 -20.84 21.03 28.65
CA GLY A 338 -20.46 21.70 29.90
C GLY A 338 -18.95 21.65 30.18
N VAL A 339 -18.14 21.49 29.13
CA VAL A 339 -16.69 21.36 29.23
C VAL A 339 -16.06 22.74 29.37
N SER A 340 -15.13 22.88 30.31
CA SER A 340 -14.35 24.12 30.46
C SER A 340 -13.32 24.24 29.34
N VAL A 341 -13.50 25.23 28.46
CA VAL A 341 -12.64 25.50 27.31
C VAL A 341 -11.67 26.64 27.61
N CYS A 342 -10.43 26.50 27.17
CA CYS A 342 -9.38 27.50 27.38
C CYS A 342 -8.54 27.71 26.12
N ASP A 343 -7.91 28.87 26.02
CA ASP A 343 -7.00 29.18 24.90
C ASP A 343 -5.63 28.50 25.07
N GLU A 344 -5.18 28.33 26.32
CA GLU A 344 -3.91 27.71 26.68
C GLU A 344 -4.08 26.63 27.77
N PRO A 345 -3.20 25.61 27.80
CA PRO A 345 -3.26 24.54 28.79
C PRO A 345 -2.92 25.09 30.18
N THR A 346 -3.95 25.26 31.00
CA THR A 346 -3.87 25.77 32.38
C THR A 346 -4.46 24.76 33.37
N GLU A 347 -4.14 24.90 34.65
CA GLU A 347 -4.64 24.01 35.70
C GLU A 347 -6.17 24.14 35.82
N GLY A 348 -6.90 23.03 35.64
CA GLY A 348 -8.36 23.01 35.56
C GLY A 348 -8.93 23.13 34.13
N CYS A 349 -8.09 23.27 33.11
CA CYS A 349 -8.53 23.23 31.73
C CYS A 349 -8.88 21.81 31.28
N GLN A 350 -10.10 21.61 30.77
CA GLN A 350 -10.55 20.31 30.25
C GLN A 350 -10.35 20.19 28.74
N LEU A 351 -10.46 21.29 28.01
CA LEU A 351 -10.28 21.29 26.56
C LEU A 351 -9.62 22.59 26.09
N VAL A 352 -8.50 22.48 25.39
CA VAL A 352 -7.88 23.62 24.71
C VAL A 352 -8.53 23.81 23.34
N VAL A 353 -8.80 25.06 22.94
CA VAL A 353 -9.44 25.35 21.64
C VAL A 353 -8.65 24.75 20.48
N ASN A 354 -7.33 24.97 20.46
CA ASN A 354 -6.43 24.46 19.42
C ASN A 354 -5.91 23.05 19.73
N SER A 355 -6.68 22.27 20.48
CA SER A 355 -6.27 20.91 20.88
C SER A 355 -6.33 19.92 19.73
N ARG A 356 -5.53 18.87 19.83
CA ARG A 356 -5.55 17.76 18.87
C ARG A 356 -6.89 17.03 18.83
N LEU A 357 -7.60 17.00 19.95
CA LEU A 357 -8.92 16.39 20.04
C LEU A 357 -9.94 17.15 19.19
N VAL A 358 -9.94 18.49 19.23
CA VAL A 358 -10.83 19.30 18.39
C VAL A 358 -10.57 19.06 16.90
N ALA A 359 -9.29 19.03 16.50
CA ALA A 359 -8.93 18.71 15.12
C ALA A 359 -9.36 17.29 14.73
N LEU A 360 -9.13 16.30 15.59
CA LEU A 360 -9.55 14.91 15.36
C LEU A 360 -11.08 14.80 15.19
N ILE A 361 -11.86 15.52 16.01
CA ILE A 361 -13.32 15.56 15.87
C ILE A 361 -13.70 16.14 14.50
N ALA A 362 -13.09 17.25 14.07
CA ALA A 362 -13.34 17.81 12.75
C ALA A 362 -13.09 16.80 11.62
N TYR A 363 -11.96 16.07 11.69
CA TYR A 363 -11.66 15.00 10.74
C TYR A 363 -12.70 13.88 10.75
N LEU A 364 -13.09 13.37 11.93
CA LEU A 364 -14.08 12.30 12.04
C LEU A 364 -15.45 12.73 11.49
N GLN A 365 -15.85 13.98 11.73
CA GLN A 365 -17.11 14.52 11.20
C GLN A 365 -17.13 14.64 9.67
N ARG A 366 -15.96 14.77 9.04
CA ARG A 366 -15.79 14.82 7.58
C ARG A 366 -15.92 13.46 6.90
N LEU A 367 -15.75 12.36 7.63
CA LEU A 367 -15.70 11.02 7.03
C LEU A 367 -17.06 10.56 6.49
N GLY A 368 -17.15 10.49 5.16
CA GLY A 368 -18.37 10.09 4.46
C GLY A 368 -19.42 11.18 4.30
N SER A 369 -19.15 12.38 4.80
CA SER A 369 -19.90 13.59 4.51
C SER A 369 -19.14 14.37 3.45
N VAL A 370 -19.73 14.62 2.29
CA VAL A 370 -19.16 15.55 1.30
C VAL A 370 -19.84 16.89 1.54
N PRO A 371 -19.14 17.93 2.06
CA PRO A 371 -19.74 19.24 2.26
C PRO A 371 -20.30 19.80 0.96
N GLU A 372 -21.49 20.39 1.02
CA GLU A 372 -22.06 21.14 -0.10
C GLU A 372 -21.27 22.45 -0.26
N GLY A 373 -20.32 22.48 -1.19
CA GLY A 373 -19.50 23.67 -1.51
C GLY A 373 -18.61 23.42 -2.73
N ASP A 374 -18.47 24.44 -3.57
CA ASP A 374 -17.86 24.45 -4.92
C ASP A 374 -17.03 23.21 -5.26
N SER A 375 -17.69 22.19 -5.85
CA SER A 375 -16.98 21.10 -6.48
C SER A 375 -16.01 21.71 -7.49
N LEU A 376 -14.73 21.36 -7.39
CA LEU A 376 -13.68 21.85 -8.29
C LEU A 376 -13.89 21.47 -9.76
N ALA A 377 -14.95 20.72 -10.09
CA ALA A 377 -15.38 20.43 -11.46
C ALA A 377 -15.65 21.68 -12.33
N ALA A 378 -15.66 22.89 -11.75
CA ALA A 378 -15.79 24.14 -12.51
C ALA A 378 -14.45 24.82 -12.89
N ALA A 379 -13.31 24.38 -12.37
CA ALA A 379 -12.00 24.94 -12.70
C ALA A 379 -11.23 23.99 -13.63
N ASP A 380 -10.92 24.46 -14.85
CA ASP A 380 -9.98 23.86 -15.81
C ASP A 380 -10.50 22.83 -16.84
N SER A 381 -11.74 22.98 -17.33
CA SER A 381 -12.12 22.42 -18.66
C SER A 381 -11.68 23.30 -19.86
N LYS A 382 -10.93 24.38 -19.61
CA LYS A 382 -10.35 25.25 -20.64
C LYS A 382 -8.82 25.20 -20.58
N GLY A 383 -8.20 24.15 -21.11
CA GLY A 383 -6.74 24.13 -21.19
C GLY A 383 -6.09 22.96 -21.91
N ALA A 384 -6.75 21.81 -22.01
CA ALA A 384 -6.22 20.67 -22.74
C ALA A 384 -6.91 20.54 -24.12
N THR A 385 -6.43 21.30 -25.10
CA THR A 385 -6.62 20.94 -26.51
C THR A 385 -5.82 19.67 -26.85
N PRO A 386 -6.30 18.86 -27.81
CA PRO A 386 -5.95 17.44 -27.98
C PRO A 386 -4.49 17.13 -28.31
#